data_AF-A0A2D6BPL0-F1
#
_entry.id   AF-A0A2D6BPL0-F1
#
_cell.length_a   1.000
_cell.length_b   1.000
_cell.length_c   1.000
_cell.angle_alpha   90.00
_cell.angle_beta   90.00
_cell.angle_gamma   90.00
#
_symmetry.space_group_name_H-M   'P 1'
#
loop_
_entity.id
_entity.type
_entity.pdbx_description
1 polymer ?
#
loop_
_entity_poly.entity_id
_entity_poly.type
_entity_poly.pdbx_seq_one_letter_code
_entity_poly.pdbx_strand_id
1 'polypeptide(L)'
;MRWTTIARWAPTATASTATTTVRAAAGRFAMPRSRPTWAGRPSTWARRWSCGGADGGTMAVEGQYLGMQLGVPDTDPENLAFFEWCGRHELRLQRWQSNGLLSYPPGTANPWDGTPEHAWEPVEGRGTIVSYCEVHHAIHPAFRGKTPYLTLLVELDTQRSEPSEHEALRIVGNLVTPEGELAPPELVERTGIGSRVRIVYLDVGEGFALPQWTLDGEVEQPTPWRYPDTRAGHEAANGSG
;
A
#
# COMPACT_ATOMS: atom_id res chain seq x y z
N MET A 1 -35.10 -33.24 29.27
CA MET A 1 -35.37 -31.95 28.60
C MET A 1 -34.08 -31.16 28.57
N ARG A 2 -33.48 -31.02 27.38
CA ARG A 2 -32.17 -30.40 27.15
C ARG A 2 -32.34 -28.89 27.01
N TRP A 3 -31.52 -28.12 27.72
CA TRP A 3 -31.37 -26.67 27.55
C TRP A 3 -30.42 -26.40 26.37
N THR A 4 -30.83 -25.54 25.45
CA THR A 4 -30.02 -25.09 24.31
C THR A 4 -29.47 -23.70 24.60
N THR A 5 -28.17 -23.59 24.85
CA THR A 5 -27.47 -22.30 24.93
C THR A 5 -27.01 -21.90 23.53
N ILE A 6 -27.50 -20.77 23.03
CA ILE A 6 -27.05 -20.17 21.76
C ILE A 6 -25.83 -19.29 22.07
N ALA A 7 -24.64 -19.72 21.63
CA ALA A 7 -23.45 -18.89 21.65
C ALA A 7 -23.42 -17.99 20.41
N ARG A 8 -23.51 -16.67 20.62
CA ARG A 8 -23.23 -15.66 19.59
C ARG A 8 -21.72 -15.54 19.43
N TRP A 9 -21.22 -15.76 18.22
CA TRP A 9 -19.84 -15.47 17.82
C TRP A 9 -19.77 -14.07 17.20
N ALA A 10 -18.93 -13.19 17.74
CA ALA A 10 -18.46 -11.99 17.07
C ALA A 10 -17.12 -12.32 16.37
N PRO A 11 -16.95 -12.06 15.07
CA PRO A 11 -15.67 -12.28 14.41
C PRO A 11 -14.79 -11.05 14.58
N THR A 12 -13.92 -11.06 15.59
CA THR A 12 -12.67 -10.28 15.55
C THR A 12 -11.63 -11.17 14.89
N ALA A 13 -11.27 -10.89 13.65
CA ALA A 13 -10.27 -11.68 12.93
C ALA A 13 -8.86 -11.12 13.21
N THR A 14 -8.11 -11.84 14.05
CA THR A 14 -6.65 -11.71 14.15
C THR A 14 -6.01 -12.43 12.96
N ALA A 15 -5.11 -11.74 12.24
CA ALA A 15 -4.47 -12.26 11.04
C ALA A 15 -3.59 -13.49 11.34
N SER A 16 -3.97 -14.65 10.81
CA SER A 16 -3.10 -15.81 10.67
C SER A 16 -3.11 -16.24 9.20
N THR A 17 -1.93 -16.24 8.60
CA THR A 17 -1.63 -16.36 7.17
C THR A 17 -2.26 -17.60 6.53
N ALA A 18 -3.04 -17.40 5.46
CA ALA A 18 -3.38 -18.43 4.49
C ALA A 18 -2.89 -18.00 3.10
N THR A 19 -2.31 -18.96 2.37
CA THR A 19 -1.62 -18.80 1.09
C THR A 19 -2.44 -18.03 0.05
N THR A 20 -1.95 -16.85 -0.35
CA THR A 20 -2.51 -16.05 -1.46
C THR A 20 -1.72 -16.37 -2.74
N THR A 21 -2.39 -16.73 -3.84
CA THR A 21 -1.74 -16.77 -5.15
C THR A 21 -1.58 -15.34 -5.66
N VAL A 22 -0.45 -14.74 -5.33
CA VAL A 22 -0.04 -13.41 -5.80
C VAL A 22 0.87 -13.58 -7.01
N ARG A 23 0.57 -12.89 -8.11
CA ARG A 23 1.59 -12.60 -9.14
C ARG A 23 2.22 -11.26 -8.79
N ALA A 24 3.40 -11.31 -8.19
CA ALA A 24 4.23 -10.14 -7.92
C ALA A 24 5.28 -10.01 -9.01
N ALA A 25 5.38 -8.83 -9.60
CA ALA A 25 6.48 -8.47 -10.48
C ALA A 25 7.44 -7.53 -9.74
N ALA A 26 8.68 -7.97 -9.55
CA ALA A 26 9.77 -7.14 -9.06
C ALA A 26 10.84 -7.04 -10.16
N GLY A 27 11.47 -5.87 -10.29
CA GLY A 27 12.71 -5.74 -11.05
C GLY A 27 13.75 -6.72 -10.52
N ARG A 28 14.53 -7.34 -11.42
CA ARG A 28 15.54 -8.34 -11.02
C ARG A 28 16.62 -7.65 -10.19
N PHE A 29 16.83 -8.14 -8.97
CA PHE A 29 17.97 -7.73 -8.14
C PHE A 29 18.87 -8.93 -7.82
N ALA A 30 20.17 -8.76 -8.06
CA ALA A 30 21.19 -9.70 -7.61
C ALA A 30 21.47 -9.44 -6.13
N MET A 31 21.33 -10.47 -5.28
CA MET A 31 21.75 -10.37 -3.89
C MET A 31 23.29 -10.23 -3.81
N PRO A 32 23.83 -9.26 -3.06
CA PRO A 32 25.25 -9.29 -2.72
C PRO A 32 25.53 -10.51 -1.83
N ARG A 33 26.57 -11.29 -2.17
CA ARG A 33 27.02 -12.51 -1.47
C ARG A 33 27.81 -12.22 -0.18
N SER A 34 27.71 -11.03 0.36
CA SER A 34 28.46 -10.60 1.55
C SER A 34 27.76 -11.11 2.81
N ARG A 35 28.42 -12.00 3.57
CA ARG A 35 28.01 -12.33 4.93
C ARG A 35 28.12 -11.08 5.81
N PRO A 36 27.06 -10.66 6.53
CA PRO A 36 27.23 -9.66 7.57
C PRO A 36 28.01 -10.31 8.72
N THR A 37 29.18 -9.78 9.03
CA THR A 37 29.89 -10.08 10.27
C THR A 37 29.23 -9.30 11.40
N TRP A 38 28.38 -9.98 12.17
CA TRP A 38 27.85 -9.45 13.42
C TRP A 38 28.95 -9.48 14.49
N ALA A 39 29.56 -8.33 14.75
CA ALA A 39 30.47 -8.16 15.89
C ALA A 39 29.70 -7.52 17.05
N GLY A 40 29.52 -8.27 18.13
CA GLY A 40 29.08 -7.76 19.43
C GLY A 40 27.79 -8.37 19.96
N ARG A 41 27.85 -9.00 21.13
CA ARG A 41 26.66 -9.35 21.93
C ARG A 41 26.26 -8.11 22.74
N PRO A 42 25.05 -7.56 22.61
CA PRO A 42 24.51 -6.68 23.63
C PRO A 42 24.05 -7.53 24.82
N SER A 43 24.40 -7.05 26.01
CA SER A 43 23.92 -7.57 27.29
C SER A 43 22.40 -7.42 27.44
N THR A 44 21.86 -8.29 28.28
CA THR A 44 20.45 -8.50 28.63
C THR A 44 19.58 -7.24 28.73
N TRP A 45 18.60 -7.12 27.85
CA TRP A 45 17.36 -6.36 28.09
C TRP A 45 16.18 -7.34 28.05
N ALA A 46 15.96 -8.06 29.15
CA ALA A 46 14.72 -8.79 29.35
C ALA A 46 13.62 -7.80 29.74
N ARG A 47 13.15 -6.97 28.79
CA ARG A 47 11.80 -6.42 28.91
C ARG A 47 10.85 -7.41 28.25
N ARG A 48 10.21 -8.19 29.11
CA ARG A 48 9.01 -8.97 28.83
C ARG A 48 8.02 -8.07 28.10
N TRP A 49 7.80 -8.34 26.81
CA TRP A 49 6.65 -7.80 26.09
C TRP A 49 5.42 -8.39 26.77
N SER A 50 4.79 -7.60 27.64
CA SER A 50 3.40 -7.87 28.01
C SER A 50 2.55 -7.32 26.88
N CYS A 51 1.76 -8.17 26.23
CA CYS A 51 0.55 -7.73 25.57
C CYS A 51 -0.34 -7.13 26.67
N GLY A 52 -0.15 -5.84 26.94
CA GLY A 52 -1.11 -5.04 27.69
C GLY A 52 -2.34 -4.86 26.81
N GLY A 53 -3.53 -5.04 27.40
CA GLY A 53 -4.80 -4.91 26.71
C GLY A 53 -4.86 -3.59 25.96
N ALA A 54 -5.33 -3.66 24.70
CA ALA A 54 -5.73 -2.49 23.95
C ALA A 54 -6.95 -1.90 24.66
N ASP A 55 -6.74 -0.91 25.52
CA ASP A 55 -7.77 0.09 25.77
C ASP A 55 -8.04 0.73 24.40
N GLY A 56 -9.23 0.49 23.86
CA GLY A 56 -9.60 0.93 22.52
C GLY A 56 -9.53 2.44 22.43
N GLY A 57 -8.50 2.95 21.73
CA GLY A 57 -8.40 4.36 21.38
C GLY A 57 -9.65 4.81 20.64
N THR A 58 -10.04 6.07 20.84
CA THR A 58 -11.21 6.62 20.12
C THR A 58 -10.81 6.81 18.66
N MET A 59 -11.67 6.39 17.74
CA MET A 59 -11.42 6.63 16.32
C MET A 59 -11.58 8.13 16.03
N ALA A 60 -10.50 8.76 15.54
CA ALA A 60 -10.50 10.18 15.24
C ALA A 60 -11.21 10.48 13.91
N VAL A 61 -11.03 9.60 12.93
CA VAL A 61 -11.76 9.61 11.65
C VAL A 61 -12.21 8.20 11.30
N GLU A 62 -13.38 8.10 10.68
CA GLU A 62 -13.99 6.85 10.26
C GLU A 62 -14.57 6.98 8.85
N GLY A 63 -14.66 5.85 8.15
CA GLY A 63 -15.23 5.80 6.81
C GLY A 63 -15.50 4.36 6.37
N GLN A 64 -16.04 4.22 5.17
CA GLN A 64 -16.32 2.93 4.57
C GLN A 64 -15.69 2.81 3.19
N TYR A 65 -15.00 1.69 2.94
CA TYR A 65 -14.46 1.35 1.62
C TYR A 65 -14.87 -0.06 1.22
N LEU A 66 -15.60 -0.19 0.12
CA LEU A 66 -16.11 -1.47 -0.39
C LEU A 66 -16.90 -2.27 0.67
N GLY A 67 -17.60 -1.59 1.58
CA GLY A 67 -18.33 -2.19 2.68
C GLY A 67 -17.48 -2.54 3.92
N MET A 68 -16.16 -2.31 3.88
CA MET A 68 -15.27 -2.44 5.03
C MET A 68 -15.25 -1.13 5.82
N GLN A 69 -15.30 -1.24 7.15
CA GLN A 69 -15.08 -0.09 8.02
C GLN A 69 -13.60 0.24 8.06
N LEU A 70 -13.29 1.51 7.88
CA LEU A 70 -11.96 2.08 8.00
C LEU A 70 -11.97 3.13 9.09
N GLY A 71 -10.83 3.33 9.73
CA GLY A 71 -10.64 4.47 10.58
C GLY A 71 -9.21 4.58 11.05
N VAL A 72 -8.87 5.76 11.56
CA VAL A 72 -7.57 6.05 12.14
C VAL A 72 -7.80 6.39 13.62
N PRO A 73 -7.15 5.68 14.55
CA PRO A 73 -7.27 5.99 15.98
C PRO A 73 -6.59 7.32 16.30
N ASP A 74 -7.11 8.03 17.32
CA ASP A 74 -6.51 9.26 17.85
C ASP A 74 -5.07 9.09 18.38
N THR A 75 -4.69 7.85 18.71
CA THR A 75 -3.34 7.48 19.13
C THR A 75 -2.32 7.41 17.98
N ASP A 76 -2.74 7.61 16.73
CA ASP A 76 -1.87 7.62 15.53
C ASP A 76 -1.93 8.99 14.82
N PRO A 77 -1.33 10.03 15.44
CA PRO A 77 -1.43 11.40 14.93
C PRO A 77 -0.74 11.59 13.57
N GLU A 78 0.30 10.81 13.26
CA GLU A 78 1.01 10.88 11.98
C GLU A 78 0.12 10.43 10.82
N ASN A 79 -0.56 9.28 10.95
CA ASN A 79 -1.49 8.83 9.93
C ASN A 79 -2.74 9.72 9.90
N LEU A 80 -3.23 10.19 11.06
CA LEU A 80 -4.36 11.11 11.10
C LEU A 80 -4.09 12.36 10.27
N ALA A 81 -2.94 13.01 10.50
CA ALA A 81 -2.54 14.19 9.73
C ALA A 81 -2.40 13.89 8.22
N PHE A 82 -1.80 12.76 7.83
CA PHE A 82 -1.70 12.36 6.43
C PHE A 82 -3.09 12.20 5.77
N PHE A 83 -4.01 11.53 6.44
CA PHE A 83 -5.36 11.29 5.90
C PHE A 83 -6.25 12.54 5.94
N GLU A 84 -6.03 13.48 6.86
CA GLU A 84 -6.67 14.80 6.83
C GLU A 84 -6.29 15.59 5.57
N TRP A 85 -5.01 15.54 5.15
CA TRP A 85 -4.59 16.14 3.89
C TRP A 85 -5.20 15.42 2.69
N CYS A 86 -5.24 14.09 2.72
CA CYS A 86 -5.92 13.31 1.68
C CYS A 86 -7.40 13.66 1.59
N GLY A 87 -8.09 13.88 2.71
CA GLY A 87 -9.49 14.32 2.75
C GLY A 87 -9.73 15.72 2.19
N ARG A 88 -8.68 16.54 2.05
CA ARG A 88 -8.69 17.82 1.31
C ARG A 88 -8.24 17.68 -0.14
N HIS A 89 -8.04 16.45 -0.59
CA HIS A 89 -7.53 16.09 -1.92
C HIS A 89 -6.15 16.69 -2.21
N GLU A 90 -5.30 16.79 -1.18
CA GLU A 90 -3.92 17.24 -1.28
C GLU A 90 -2.95 16.12 -0.86
N LEU A 91 -1.90 15.88 -1.65
CA LEU A 91 -0.83 14.97 -1.25
C LEU A 91 0.19 15.79 -0.48
N ARG A 92 0.26 15.58 0.83
CA ARG A 92 1.32 16.13 1.66
C ARG A 92 2.10 15.01 2.32
N LEU A 93 3.42 15.17 2.35
CA LEU A 93 4.33 14.21 2.96
C LEU A 93 5.21 14.91 3.99
N GLN A 94 5.74 14.13 4.93
CA GLN A 94 6.68 14.65 5.92
C GLN A 94 8.01 14.94 5.23
N ARG A 95 8.47 16.18 5.36
CA ARG A 95 9.81 16.61 5.01
C ARG A 95 10.62 16.84 6.27
N TRP A 96 11.69 16.09 6.43
CA TRP A 96 12.52 16.14 7.63
C TRP A 96 13.47 17.33 7.62
N GLN A 97 13.57 18.06 8.73
CA GLN A 97 14.40 19.27 8.79
C GLN A 97 15.90 18.96 8.74
N SER A 98 16.31 17.80 9.25
CA SER A 98 17.72 17.42 9.37
C SER A 98 18.40 17.14 8.03
N ASN A 99 17.68 16.54 7.06
CA ASN A 99 18.23 16.14 5.77
C ASN A 99 17.44 16.68 4.56
N GLY A 100 16.27 17.28 4.78
CA GLY A 100 15.41 17.83 3.73
C GLY A 100 14.70 16.80 2.86
N LEU A 101 14.80 15.50 3.18
CA LEU A 101 14.17 14.42 2.42
C LEU A 101 12.70 14.27 2.81
N LEU A 102 11.90 13.86 1.82
CA LEU A 102 10.53 13.43 2.00
C LEU A 102 10.50 11.94 2.37
N SER A 103 9.56 11.54 3.21
CA SER A 103 9.35 10.13 3.54
C SER A 103 7.88 9.71 3.47
N TYR A 104 7.69 8.45 3.10
CA TYR A 104 6.45 7.71 3.26
C TYR A 104 6.79 6.25 3.61
N PRO A 105 6.04 5.58 4.51
CA PRO A 105 4.87 6.06 5.26
C PRO A 105 5.16 7.19 6.26
N PRO A 106 4.11 7.89 6.76
CA PRO A 106 4.25 8.83 7.88
C PRO A 106 4.83 8.13 9.12
N GLY A 107 5.67 8.84 9.86
CA GLY A 107 6.35 8.31 11.04
C GLY A 107 6.70 9.38 12.06
N THR A 108 7.04 8.95 13.28
CA THR A 108 7.34 9.81 14.42
C THR A 108 8.73 10.44 14.36
N ALA A 109 9.64 9.83 13.60
CA ALA A 109 11.04 10.24 13.50
C ALA A 109 11.61 9.92 12.12
N ASN A 110 12.60 10.70 11.72
CA ASN A 110 13.31 10.57 10.46
C ASN A 110 13.92 9.16 10.35
N PRO A 111 13.65 8.41 9.26
CA PRO A 111 14.13 7.04 9.12
C PRO A 111 15.65 6.92 8.95
N TRP A 112 16.35 8.01 8.62
CA TRP A 112 17.80 8.02 8.39
C TRP A 112 18.61 8.42 9.63
N ASP A 113 18.09 9.30 10.49
CA ASP A 113 18.84 9.84 11.64
C ASP A 113 18.07 9.85 12.97
N GLY A 114 16.77 9.56 12.97
CA GLY A 114 15.94 9.48 14.17
C GLY A 114 15.48 10.83 14.75
N THR A 115 15.73 11.96 14.07
CA THR A 115 15.24 13.27 14.50
C THR A 115 13.73 13.42 14.28
N PRO A 116 12.96 14.00 15.22
CA PRO A 116 11.51 14.11 15.09
C PRO A 116 11.05 15.33 14.26
N GLU A 117 11.90 16.32 14.04
CA GLU A 117 11.50 17.59 13.43
C GLU A 117 11.21 17.45 11.94
N HIS A 118 9.95 17.67 11.56
CA HIS A 118 9.48 17.67 10.17
C HIS A 118 8.44 18.75 9.92
N ALA A 119 8.16 18.99 8.64
CA ALA A 119 7.02 19.78 8.18
C ALA A 119 6.22 18.99 7.14
N TRP A 120 4.94 19.29 6.98
CA TRP A 120 4.10 18.72 5.92
C TRP A 120 4.22 19.54 4.64
N GLU A 121 4.91 19.00 3.64
CA GLU A 121 5.15 19.67 2.36
C GLU A 121 4.18 19.14 1.29
N PRO A 122 3.50 20.02 0.51
CA PRO A 122 2.71 19.58 -0.62
C PRO A 122 3.63 19.01 -1.71
N VAL A 123 3.25 17.87 -2.26
CA VAL A 123 4.00 17.18 -3.32
C VAL A 123 3.09 16.89 -4.50
N GLU A 124 3.68 16.79 -5.68
CA GLU A 124 2.92 16.39 -6.86
C GLU A 124 2.59 14.90 -6.78
N GLY A 125 1.31 14.57 -6.90
CA GLY A 125 0.84 13.18 -6.93
C GLY A 125 1.04 12.52 -8.28
N ARG A 126 2.24 12.59 -8.88
CA ARG A 126 2.59 11.94 -10.14
C ARG A 126 3.79 11.02 -9.96
N GLY A 127 3.81 9.92 -10.71
CA GLY A 127 4.89 8.95 -10.59
C GLY A 127 4.88 7.84 -11.64
N THR A 128 5.83 6.93 -11.48
CA THR A 128 5.97 5.72 -12.31
C THR A 128 5.70 4.48 -11.48
N ILE A 129 4.96 3.53 -12.04
CA ILE A 129 4.83 2.19 -11.46
C ILE A 129 6.18 1.47 -11.54
N VAL A 130 6.76 1.15 -10.38
CA VAL A 130 8.03 0.39 -10.28
C VAL A 130 7.81 -1.09 -9.98
N SER A 131 6.67 -1.42 -9.37
CA SER A 131 6.23 -2.78 -9.11
C SER A 131 4.71 -2.81 -8.99
N TYR A 132 4.11 -3.97 -9.25
CA TYR A 132 2.69 -4.19 -9.04
C TYR A 132 2.40 -5.65 -8.64
N CYS A 133 1.23 -5.82 -8.03
CA CYS A 133 0.64 -7.10 -7.68
C CYS A 133 -0.73 -7.22 -8.37
N GLU A 134 -0.91 -8.26 -9.18
CA GLU A 134 -2.21 -8.59 -9.78
C GLU A 134 -2.91 -9.68 -8.97
N VAL A 135 -4.04 -9.32 -8.37
CA VAL A 135 -4.80 -10.19 -7.47
C VAL A 135 -5.95 -10.84 -8.23
N HIS A 136 -5.81 -12.12 -8.55
CA HIS A 136 -6.84 -12.90 -9.25
C HIS A 136 -7.81 -13.62 -8.31
N HIS A 137 -7.48 -13.72 -7.01
CA HIS A 137 -8.30 -14.42 -6.03
C HIS A 137 -8.63 -13.52 -4.84
N ALA A 138 -9.89 -13.12 -4.74
CA ALA A 138 -10.38 -12.31 -3.64
C ALA A 138 -10.62 -13.17 -2.39
N ILE A 139 -9.71 -13.06 -1.42
CA ILE A 139 -9.89 -13.69 -0.10
C ILE A 139 -10.93 -12.91 0.71
N HIS A 140 -10.86 -11.57 0.67
CA HIS A 140 -11.77 -10.72 1.41
C HIS A 140 -13.11 -10.56 0.68
N PRO A 141 -14.27 -10.74 1.34
CA PRO A 141 -15.58 -10.65 0.70
C PRO A 141 -15.84 -9.34 -0.07
N ALA A 142 -15.31 -8.22 0.43
CA ALA A 142 -15.43 -6.89 -0.18
C ALA A 142 -14.90 -6.79 -1.63
N PHE A 143 -14.00 -7.70 -2.00
CA PHE A 143 -13.35 -7.76 -3.32
C PHE A 143 -13.93 -8.86 -4.23
N ARG A 144 -14.96 -9.59 -3.79
CA ARG A 144 -15.64 -10.58 -4.65
C ARG A 144 -16.24 -9.89 -5.87
N GLY A 145 -16.00 -10.46 -7.05
CA GLY A 145 -16.44 -9.90 -8.33
C GLY A 145 -15.61 -8.70 -8.82
N LYS A 146 -14.54 -8.33 -8.12
CA LYS A 146 -13.66 -7.20 -8.47
C LYS A 146 -12.25 -7.66 -8.87
N THR A 147 -12.11 -8.92 -9.26
CA THR A 147 -10.84 -9.53 -9.69
C THR A 147 -10.80 -9.67 -11.21
N PRO A 148 -9.64 -9.46 -11.87
CA PRO A 148 -8.38 -9.03 -11.28
C PRO A 148 -8.39 -7.55 -10.89
N TYR A 149 -7.65 -7.21 -9.83
CA TYR A 149 -7.32 -5.81 -9.50
C TYR A 149 -5.82 -5.68 -9.27
N LEU A 150 -5.29 -4.46 -9.48
CA LEU A 150 -3.89 -4.16 -9.25
C LEU A 150 -3.69 -3.37 -7.96
N THR A 151 -2.71 -3.80 -7.16
CA THR A 151 -2.06 -2.97 -6.16
C THR A 151 -0.70 -2.55 -6.69
N LEU A 152 -0.45 -1.25 -6.72
CA LEU A 152 0.70 -0.62 -7.34
C LEU A 152 1.67 -0.14 -6.26
N LEU A 153 2.96 -0.23 -6.57
CA LEU A 153 4.02 0.51 -5.89
C LEU A 153 4.53 1.57 -6.88
N VAL A 154 4.31 2.83 -6.54
CA VAL A 154 4.59 3.97 -7.41
C VAL A 154 5.73 4.78 -6.82
N GLU A 155 6.77 5.02 -7.61
CA GLU A 155 7.84 5.95 -7.27
C GLU A 155 7.46 7.34 -7.74
N LEU A 156 7.46 8.31 -6.81
CA LEU A 156 7.06 9.69 -7.09
C LEU A 156 8.16 10.43 -7.86
N ASP A 157 7.74 11.32 -8.76
CA ASP A 157 8.70 12.14 -9.53
C ASP A 157 9.42 13.16 -8.65
N THR A 158 8.74 13.67 -7.61
CA THR A 158 9.25 14.71 -6.71
C THR A 158 10.58 14.35 -6.05
N GLN A 159 10.80 13.06 -5.76
CA GLN A 159 12.04 12.57 -5.16
C GLN A 159 12.40 11.20 -5.75
N ARG A 160 12.51 11.17 -7.09
CA ARG A 160 12.78 9.95 -7.84
C ARG A 160 14.22 9.50 -7.65
N SER A 161 14.40 8.22 -7.31
CA SER A 161 15.72 7.59 -7.11
C SER A 161 16.62 8.29 -6.08
N GLU A 162 16.06 9.12 -5.21
CA GLU A 162 16.73 9.82 -4.12
C GLU A 162 16.19 9.34 -2.76
N PRO A 163 17.05 9.14 -1.74
CA PRO A 163 18.50 9.39 -1.73
C PRO A 163 19.33 8.32 -2.47
N SER A 164 18.73 7.16 -2.73
CA SER A 164 19.31 6.10 -3.56
C SER A 164 18.20 5.39 -4.33
N GLU A 165 18.56 4.57 -5.34
CA GLU A 165 17.59 3.74 -6.06
C GLU A 165 16.78 2.82 -5.14
N HIS A 166 17.36 2.45 -4.00
CA HIS A 166 16.75 1.54 -3.04
C HIS A 166 15.83 2.23 -2.05
N GLU A 167 16.09 3.50 -1.78
CA GLU A 167 15.43 4.31 -0.77
C GLU A 167 14.52 5.38 -1.38
N ALA A 168 14.22 5.26 -2.67
CA ALA A 168 13.35 6.18 -3.37
C ALA A 168 11.96 6.29 -2.74
N LEU A 169 11.36 7.48 -2.86
CA LEU A 169 10.05 7.79 -2.31
C LEU A 169 8.95 7.03 -3.06
N ARG A 170 8.31 6.08 -2.38
CA ARG A 170 7.30 5.21 -2.98
C ARG A 170 6.03 5.15 -2.16
N ILE A 171 4.90 5.16 -2.85
CA ILE A 171 3.57 5.07 -2.24
C ILE A 171 2.83 3.89 -2.86
N VAL A 172 2.13 3.15 -2.00
CA VAL A 172 1.29 2.01 -2.39
C VAL A 172 -0.16 2.47 -2.54
N GLY A 173 -0.83 1.99 -3.58
CA GLY A 173 -2.26 2.20 -3.78
C GLY A 173 -2.81 1.25 -4.85
N ASN A 174 -4.12 1.10 -4.93
CA ASN A 174 -4.80 0.36 -5.98
C ASN A 174 -4.87 1.16 -7.28
N LEU A 175 -4.94 0.45 -8.40
CA LEU A 175 -5.32 1.03 -9.67
C LEU A 175 -6.84 1.24 -9.71
N VAL A 176 -7.24 2.45 -10.06
CA VAL A 176 -8.63 2.89 -10.16
C VAL A 176 -8.86 3.71 -11.43
N THR A 177 -10.13 3.90 -11.79
CA THR A 177 -10.56 4.90 -12.77
C THR A 177 -10.32 6.33 -12.22
N PRO A 178 -10.35 7.36 -13.07
CA PRO A 178 -10.30 8.75 -12.61
C PRO A 178 -11.38 9.11 -11.58
N GLU A 179 -12.52 8.42 -11.63
CA GLU A 179 -13.66 8.58 -10.72
C GLU A 179 -13.51 7.77 -9.42
N GLY A 180 -12.42 7.02 -9.26
CA GLY A 180 -12.14 6.26 -8.03
C GLY A 180 -12.79 4.87 -7.96
N GLU A 181 -13.34 4.35 -9.06
CA GLU A 181 -13.80 2.96 -9.13
C GLU A 181 -12.60 2.03 -9.34
N LEU A 182 -12.62 0.82 -8.77
CA LEU A 182 -11.55 -0.17 -9.06
C LEU A 182 -11.44 -0.40 -10.56
N ALA A 183 -10.20 -0.45 -11.04
CA ALA A 183 -9.91 -0.51 -12.46
C ALA A 183 -10.62 -1.68 -13.16
N PRO A 184 -11.27 -1.43 -14.31
CA PRO A 184 -11.86 -2.49 -15.10
C PRO A 184 -10.75 -3.35 -15.74
N PRO A 185 -11.06 -4.60 -16.19
CA PRO A 185 -10.06 -5.52 -16.72
C PRO A 185 -9.20 -4.94 -17.85
N GLU A 186 -9.79 -4.14 -18.72
CA GLU A 186 -9.09 -3.52 -19.86
C GLU A 186 -8.02 -2.52 -19.40
N LEU A 187 -8.27 -1.82 -18.30
CA LEU A 187 -7.30 -0.89 -17.70
C LEU A 187 -6.19 -1.66 -16.96
N VAL A 188 -6.55 -2.75 -16.29
CA VAL A 188 -5.60 -3.67 -15.64
C VAL A 188 -4.63 -4.27 -16.66
N GLU A 189 -5.14 -4.75 -17.80
CA GLU A 189 -4.34 -5.38 -18.87
C GLU A 189 -3.34 -4.43 -19.52
N ARG A 190 -3.67 -3.14 -19.61
CA ARG A 190 -2.80 -2.12 -20.23
C ARG A 190 -1.83 -1.44 -19.27
N THR A 191 -1.98 -1.65 -17.97
CA THR A 191 -1.14 -0.99 -16.94
C THR A 191 0.02 -1.90 -16.56
N GLY A 192 1.25 -1.41 -16.42
CA GLY A 192 2.36 -2.25 -15.97
C GLY A 192 3.54 -1.44 -15.44
N ILE A 193 4.67 -2.10 -15.22
CA ILE A 193 5.89 -1.41 -14.78
C ILE A 193 6.30 -0.42 -15.87
N GLY A 194 6.60 0.82 -15.47
CA GLY A 194 6.91 1.92 -16.37
C GLY A 194 5.72 2.82 -16.69
N SER A 195 4.47 2.36 -16.52
CA SER A 195 3.29 3.21 -16.74
C SER A 195 3.33 4.46 -15.85
N ARG A 196 2.84 5.55 -16.43
CA ARG A 196 2.75 6.86 -15.77
C ARG A 196 1.39 7.00 -15.12
N VAL A 197 1.39 7.37 -13.85
CA VAL A 197 0.18 7.45 -13.03
C VAL A 197 0.11 8.76 -12.29
N ARG A 198 -1.12 9.15 -11.96
CA ARG A 198 -1.40 10.25 -11.06
C ARG A 198 -2.33 9.81 -9.94
N ILE A 199 -2.25 10.49 -8.81
CA ILE A 199 -3.06 10.22 -7.64
C ILE A 199 -4.51 10.66 -7.90
N VAL A 200 -5.44 9.92 -7.30
CA VAL A 200 -6.85 10.31 -7.13
C VAL A 200 -7.27 10.00 -5.69
N TYR A 201 -8.22 10.76 -5.19
CA TYR A 201 -8.71 10.64 -3.82
C TYR A 201 -10.09 10.01 -3.83
N LEU A 202 -10.24 8.92 -3.09
CA LEU A 202 -11.53 8.26 -2.90
C LEU A 202 -12.06 8.68 -1.54
N ASP A 203 -13.09 9.51 -1.54
CA ASP A 203 -13.78 9.89 -0.30
C ASP A 203 -14.45 8.64 0.31
N VAL A 204 -14.02 8.28 1.51
CA VAL A 204 -14.54 7.13 2.27
C VAL A 204 -15.32 7.57 3.51
N GLY A 205 -15.16 8.81 3.94
CA GLY A 205 -15.86 9.43 5.06
C GLY A 205 -15.76 10.95 5.01
N GLU A 206 -16.39 11.63 5.97
CA GLU A 206 -16.30 13.08 6.07
C GLU A 206 -14.85 13.50 6.39
N GLY A 207 -14.21 14.25 5.48
CA GLY A 207 -12.82 14.66 5.64
C GLY A 207 -11.81 13.51 5.60
N PHE A 208 -12.21 12.32 5.15
CA PHE A 208 -11.36 11.14 5.08
C PHE A 208 -11.40 10.53 3.68
N ALA A 209 -10.26 10.57 2.99
CA ALA A 209 -10.12 10.00 1.66
C ALA A 209 -8.89 9.09 1.54
N LEU A 210 -8.99 8.08 0.70
CA LEU A 210 -7.89 7.18 0.37
C LEU A 210 -7.16 7.64 -0.89
N PRO A 211 -5.83 7.79 -0.85
CA PRO A 211 -5.05 8.00 -2.05
C PRO A 211 -4.97 6.69 -2.88
N GLN A 212 -5.34 6.77 -4.15
CA GLN A 212 -5.24 5.66 -5.12
C GLN A 212 -4.61 6.17 -6.41
N TRP A 213 -4.33 5.27 -7.35
CA TRP A 213 -3.62 5.61 -8.60
C TRP A 213 -4.51 5.41 -9.81
N THR A 214 -4.47 6.34 -10.75
CA THR A 214 -5.04 6.16 -12.10
C THR A 214 -3.96 6.42 -13.15
N LEU A 215 -4.12 5.86 -14.35
CA LEU A 215 -3.21 6.17 -15.45
C LEU A 215 -3.25 7.66 -15.76
N ASP A 216 -2.08 8.26 -15.95
CA ASP A 216 -1.96 9.65 -16.32
C ASP A 216 -2.26 9.81 -17.82
N GLY A 217 -3.48 10.24 -18.13
CA GLY A 217 -3.93 10.48 -19.50
C GLY A 217 -3.37 11.76 -20.14
N GLU A 218 -2.67 12.60 -19.37
CA GLU A 218 -2.09 13.85 -19.86
C GLU A 218 -0.68 13.67 -20.45
N VAL A 219 -0.09 12.49 -20.27
CA VAL A 219 1.25 12.16 -20.77
C VAL A 219 1.20 10.97 -21.70
N GLU A 220 2.12 10.95 -22.67
CA GLU A 220 2.31 9.77 -23.52
C GLU A 220 2.78 8.60 -22.66
N GLN A 221 2.02 7.50 -22.70
CA GLN A 221 2.31 6.31 -21.92
C GLN A 221 3.46 5.53 -22.57
N PRO A 222 4.55 5.23 -21.84
CA PRO A 222 5.57 4.34 -22.35
C PRO A 222 5.00 2.93 -22.50
N THR A 223 5.62 2.10 -23.34
CA THR A 223 5.29 0.68 -23.42
C THR A 223 5.53 0.03 -22.06
N PRO A 224 4.47 -0.40 -21.35
CA PRO A 224 4.65 -0.94 -20.01
C PRO A 224 5.21 -2.34 -20.09
N TRP A 225 6.10 -2.66 -19.17
CA TRP A 225 6.48 -4.05 -18.95
C TRP A 225 5.38 -4.74 -18.13
N ARG A 226 4.90 -5.87 -18.64
CA ARG A 226 4.01 -6.80 -17.92
C ARG A 226 4.60 -8.20 -17.98
N TYR A 227 4.28 -9.03 -17.00
CA TYR A 227 4.66 -10.43 -17.08
C TYR A 227 4.02 -11.08 -18.32
N PRO A 228 4.71 -12.02 -18.99
CA PRO A 228 4.13 -12.76 -20.11
C PRO A 228 2.88 -13.50 -19.66
N ASP A 229 1.80 -13.40 -20.42
CA ASP A 229 0.56 -14.07 -20.08
C ASP A 229 0.72 -15.59 -20.22
N THR A 230 0.78 -16.30 -19.08
CA THR A 230 0.94 -17.75 -19.07
C THR A 230 -0.34 -18.51 -19.45
N ARG A 231 -1.49 -17.82 -19.62
CA ARG A 231 -2.72 -18.46 -20.13
C ARG A 231 -2.56 -18.95 -21.57
N ALA A 232 -1.81 -18.23 -22.40
CA ALA A 232 -1.51 -18.65 -23.77
C ALA A 232 -0.71 -19.96 -23.84
N GLY A 233 0.08 -20.29 -22.80
CA GLY A 233 0.85 -21.53 -22.73
C GLY A 233 0.03 -22.76 -22.31
N HIS A 234 -1.09 -22.56 -21.59
CA HIS A 234 -1.92 -23.66 -21.10
C HIS A 234 -2.95 -24.13 -22.14
N GLU A 235 -3.43 -23.26 -23.03
CA GLU A 235 -4.26 -23.66 -24.18
C GLU A 235 -3.45 -24.40 -25.25
N ALA A 236 -2.18 -24.02 -25.46
CA ALA A 236 -1.30 -24.74 -26.39
C ALA A 236 -0.93 -26.15 -25.91
N ALA A 237 -0.92 -26.41 -24.61
CA ALA A 237 -0.57 -27.71 -24.04
C ALA A 237 -1.74 -28.70 -23.95
N ASN A 238 -2.99 -28.20 -23.91
CA ASN A 238 -4.19 -29.05 -23.82
C ASN A 238 -4.88 -29.28 -25.18
N GLY A 239 -4.37 -28.68 -26.27
CA GLY A 239 -4.87 -28.86 -27.64
C GLY A 239 -4.20 -29.99 -28.43
N SER A 240 -3.32 -30.76 -27.81
CA SER A 240 -2.63 -31.89 -28.43
C SER A 240 -2.52 -33.06 -27.45
N GLY A 241 -3.49 -33.98 -27.51
CA GLY A 241 -3.50 -35.22 -26.73
C GLY A 241 -4.89 -35.75 -26.49
#